data_AF-A0A418YWH7-F1
#
_entry.id   AF-A0A418YWH7-F1
#
_cell.length_a   1.000
_cell.length_b   1.000
_cell.length_c   1.000
_cell.angle_alpha   90.00
_cell.angle_beta   90.00
_cell.angle_gamma   90.00
#
_symmetry.space_group_name_H-M   'P 1'
#
loop_
_entity.id
_entity.type
_entity.pdbx_description
1 polymer ?
#
loop_
_entity_poly.entity_id
_entity_poly.type
_entity_poly.pdbx_seq_one_letter_code
_entity_poly.pdbx_strand_id
1 'polypeptide(L)'
;MMLALVAGCGDSSPQVTQADPSPAKPAAMVATPAPVEPQPAPVVSPPPPKAGPVVTVRAQPAPWNSLDLPPSDVAASADPFPREVTQFMVARDSCDHFRGEEPYDAERRAYIEENVAELCHGSDATLAMLRRRYATDPAVTAALHSYEDRIEGRAEE
;
A
#
# COMPACT_ATOMS: atom_id res chain seq x y z
N MET A 1 -57.50 -28.05 -17.60
CA MET A 1 -57.79 -27.09 -16.51
C MET A 1 -56.91 -25.87 -16.72
N MET A 2 -57.54 -24.71 -16.82
CA MET A 2 -56.90 -23.39 -16.87
C MET A 2 -56.32 -23.02 -15.50
N LEU A 3 -55.29 -22.17 -15.48
CA LEU A 3 -55.28 -20.88 -14.79
C LEU A 3 -54.00 -20.11 -15.13
N ALA A 4 -54.17 -18.97 -15.80
CA ALA A 4 -53.18 -17.92 -15.95
C ALA A 4 -53.45 -16.84 -14.90
N LEU A 5 -52.41 -16.12 -14.44
CA LEU A 5 -52.51 -14.79 -13.82
C LEU A 5 -51.21 -14.01 -14.06
N VAL A 6 -51.40 -12.71 -14.26
CA VAL A 6 -50.48 -11.74 -14.88
C VAL A 6 -50.18 -10.62 -13.86
N ALA A 7 -49.01 -10.00 -14.02
CA ALA A 7 -48.65 -8.60 -13.73
C ALA A 7 -48.20 -8.19 -12.32
N GLY A 8 -47.15 -7.34 -12.31
CA GLY A 8 -46.91 -6.33 -11.27
C GLY A 8 -45.45 -5.92 -11.07
N CYS A 9 -44.97 -4.90 -11.78
CA CYS A 9 -43.78 -4.12 -11.38
C CYS A 9 -44.14 -3.17 -10.23
N GLY A 10 -43.24 -3.03 -9.25
CA GLY A 10 -43.37 -2.06 -8.15
C GLY A 10 -42.00 -1.65 -7.63
N ASP A 11 -41.52 -0.49 -8.09
CA ASP A 11 -40.41 0.27 -7.53
C ASP A 11 -40.85 0.86 -6.18
N SER A 12 -40.01 0.79 -5.15
CA SER A 12 -40.28 1.45 -3.87
C SER A 12 -38.97 1.91 -3.23
N SER A 13 -38.54 3.10 -3.63
CA SER A 13 -37.56 3.92 -2.93
C SER A 13 -38.10 4.36 -1.55
N PRO A 14 -37.34 4.19 -0.45
CA PRO A 14 -37.69 4.81 0.82
C PRO A 14 -37.37 6.31 0.80
N GLN A 15 -38.40 7.10 1.04
CA GLN A 15 -38.41 8.55 1.15
C GLN A 15 -37.75 8.99 2.46
N VAL A 16 -36.67 9.79 2.37
CA VAL A 16 -36.07 10.46 3.52
C VAL A 16 -37.06 11.48 4.08
N THR A 17 -37.59 11.22 5.26
CA THR A 17 -38.46 12.15 6.01
C THR A 17 -37.65 13.34 6.49
N GLN A 18 -37.99 14.51 5.97
CA GLN A 18 -37.56 15.82 6.44
C GLN A 18 -38.17 16.07 7.82
N ALA A 19 -37.35 16.32 8.84
CA ALA A 19 -37.82 16.70 10.17
C ALA A 19 -38.02 18.22 10.23
N ASP A 20 -39.26 18.66 10.51
CA ASP A 20 -39.56 20.04 10.87
C ASP A 20 -39.12 20.35 12.32
N PRO A 21 -38.70 21.59 12.62
CA PRO A 21 -38.21 21.96 13.95
C PRO A 21 -39.36 22.22 14.93
N SER A 22 -39.28 21.62 16.12
CA SER A 22 -40.19 21.89 17.24
C SER A 22 -39.71 23.10 18.06
N PRO A 23 -40.60 23.98 18.58
CA PRO A 23 -40.21 25.19 19.29
C PRO A 23 -39.92 24.89 20.78
N ALA A 24 -38.70 25.16 21.23
CA ALA A 24 -38.35 25.14 22.65
C ALA A 24 -38.67 26.49 23.34
N LYS A 25 -39.16 26.43 24.59
CA LYS A 25 -39.49 27.57 25.47
C LYS A 25 -38.24 28.44 25.79
N PRO A 26 -38.40 29.74 26.10
CA PRO A 26 -37.26 30.63 26.33
C PRO A 26 -36.64 30.40 27.71
N ALA A 27 -35.36 30.06 27.74
CA ALA A 27 -34.54 30.13 28.95
C ALA A 27 -34.07 31.57 29.18
N ALA A 28 -34.03 31.98 30.45
CA ALA A 28 -33.66 33.32 30.90
C ALA A 28 -32.27 33.75 30.40
N MET A 29 -32.16 35.01 29.94
CA MET A 29 -30.89 35.63 29.54
C MET A 29 -30.02 35.84 30.78
N VAL A 30 -29.00 35.01 30.95
CA VAL A 30 -27.83 35.36 31.77
C VAL A 30 -26.99 36.31 30.94
N ALA A 31 -26.77 37.53 31.42
CA ALA A 31 -25.89 38.49 30.77
C ALA A 31 -24.48 37.89 30.67
N THR A 32 -24.00 37.70 29.44
CA THR A 32 -22.64 37.30 29.15
C THR A 32 -21.68 38.41 29.58
N PRO A 33 -20.58 38.12 30.30
CA PRO A 33 -19.51 39.10 30.48
C PRO A 33 -18.87 39.39 29.12
N ALA A 34 -18.50 40.66 28.89
CA ALA A 34 -17.84 41.09 27.67
C ALA A 34 -16.55 40.27 27.40
N PRO A 35 -16.18 40.00 26.14
CA PRO A 35 -14.93 39.31 25.83
C PRO A 35 -13.75 40.18 26.28
N VAL A 36 -12.88 39.62 27.12
CA VAL A 36 -11.56 40.20 27.38
C VAL A 36 -10.70 39.89 26.16
N GLU A 37 -10.31 40.94 25.43
CA GLU A 37 -9.40 40.83 24.30
C GLU A 37 -8.02 40.34 24.80
N PRO A 38 -7.44 39.25 24.26
CA PRO A 38 -6.13 38.79 24.71
C PRO A 38 -5.06 39.79 24.26
N GLN A 39 -4.27 40.29 25.21
CA GLN A 39 -3.10 41.09 24.86
C GLN A 39 -2.05 40.20 24.17
N PRO A 40 -1.40 40.67 23.09
CA PRO A 40 -0.38 39.88 22.40
C PRO A 40 0.84 39.66 23.30
N ALA A 41 1.27 38.41 23.43
CA ALA A 41 2.51 38.07 24.11
C ALA A 41 3.72 38.68 23.37
N PRO A 42 4.81 39.06 24.08
CA PRO A 42 6.03 39.52 23.42
C PRO A 42 6.63 38.36 22.59
N VAL A 43 6.80 38.59 21.30
CA VAL A 43 7.40 37.63 20.37
C VAL A 43 8.91 37.63 20.61
N VAL A 44 9.43 36.60 21.30
CA VAL A 44 10.87 36.38 21.42
C VAL A 44 11.36 35.74 20.12
N SER A 45 12.16 36.46 19.35
CA SER A 45 12.76 35.91 18.12
C SER A 45 13.80 34.83 18.47
N PRO A 46 13.83 33.70 17.75
CA PRO A 46 14.86 32.68 17.95
C PRO A 46 16.24 33.21 17.53
N PRO A 47 17.33 32.74 18.17
CA PRO A 47 18.69 33.10 17.75
C PRO A 47 18.99 32.54 16.35
N PRO A 48 19.87 33.19 15.56
CA PRO A 48 20.22 32.72 14.24
C PRO A 48 20.93 31.36 14.30
N PRO A 49 20.68 30.46 13.32
CA PRO A 49 21.38 29.18 13.26
C PRO A 49 22.88 29.40 13.02
N LYS A 50 23.72 28.63 13.74
CA LYS A 50 25.17 28.61 13.51
C LYS A 50 25.45 28.03 12.13
N ALA A 51 26.30 28.71 11.35
CA ALA A 51 26.67 28.28 10.01
C ALA A 51 27.36 26.90 10.04
N GLY A 52 26.79 25.93 9.32
CA GLY A 52 27.43 24.64 9.07
C GLY A 52 28.57 24.75 8.05
N PRO A 53 29.40 23.70 7.90
CA PRO A 53 30.46 23.68 6.90
C PRO A 53 29.86 23.78 5.49
N VAL A 54 30.39 24.73 4.70
CA VAL A 54 29.99 24.93 3.31
C VAL A 54 30.69 23.87 2.45
N VAL A 55 29.94 22.84 2.05
CA VAL A 55 30.40 21.86 1.07
C VAL A 55 30.26 22.48 -0.32
N THR A 56 31.34 23.02 -0.87
CA THR A 56 31.36 23.51 -2.25
C THR A 56 31.49 22.32 -3.20
N VAL A 57 30.38 21.89 -3.81
CA VAL A 57 30.43 20.92 -4.90
C VAL A 57 30.90 21.64 -6.16
N ARG A 58 32.09 21.29 -6.66
CA ARG A 58 32.55 21.73 -7.97
C ARG A 58 31.68 21.04 -9.02
N ALA A 59 30.81 21.81 -9.68
CA ALA A 59 30.06 21.34 -10.84
C ALA A 59 31.03 21.04 -11.99
N GLN A 60 31.53 19.81 -12.07
CA GLN A 60 32.12 19.27 -13.28
C GLN A 60 30.99 18.72 -14.15
N PRO A 61 31.04 18.87 -15.49
CA PRO A 61 30.03 18.28 -16.36
C PRO A 61 29.99 16.77 -16.12
N ALA A 62 28.79 16.23 -15.92
CA ALA A 62 28.61 14.80 -15.75
C ALA A 62 29.11 14.09 -17.02
N PRO A 63 29.95 13.04 -16.91
CA PRO A 63 30.38 12.27 -18.06
C PRO A 63 29.15 11.63 -18.73
N TRP A 64 29.08 11.75 -20.06
CA TRP A 64 27.94 11.30 -20.86
C TRP A 64 27.87 9.77 -21.01
N ASN A 65 28.95 9.07 -20.67
CA ASN A 65 29.08 7.62 -20.80
C ASN A 65 29.27 6.99 -19.41
N SER A 66 28.44 6.01 -19.08
CA SER A 66 28.51 5.26 -17.81
C SER A 66 29.84 4.54 -17.58
N LEU A 67 30.67 4.40 -18.63
CA LEU A 67 31.99 3.76 -18.60
C LEU A 67 33.12 4.69 -18.10
N ASP A 68 32.86 6.00 -17.99
CA ASP A 68 33.85 7.01 -17.57
C ASP A 68 33.76 7.34 -16.07
N LEU A 69 32.83 6.71 -15.35
CA LEU A 69 32.74 6.80 -13.91
C LEU A 69 33.81 5.88 -13.30
N PRO A 70 34.67 6.36 -12.37
CA PRO A 70 35.55 5.48 -11.64
C PRO A 70 34.70 4.40 -10.95
N PRO A 71 35.14 3.12 -10.95
CA PRO A 71 34.40 2.07 -10.26
C PRO A 71 34.25 2.53 -8.81
N SER A 72 33.01 2.81 -8.41
CA SER A 72 32.73 3.04 -7.01
C SER A 72 32.89 1.70 -6.30
N ASP A 73 33.53 1.66 -5.14
CA ASP A 73 33.74 0.42 -4.36
C ASP A 73 32.42 -0.31 -4.00
N VAL A 74 31.28 0.34 -4.23
CA VAL A 74 29.91 -0.18 -4.13
C VAL A 74 29.43 -0.98 -5.36
N ALA A 75 30.09 -0.87 -6.52
CA ALA A 75 29.66 -1.54 -7.76
C ALA A 75 29.85 -3.06 -7.74
N ALA A 76 30.61 -3.59 -6.77
CA ALA A 76 30.75 -5.01 -6.51
C ALA A 76 29.95 -5.46 -5.27
N SER A 77 28.77 -4.86 -5.06
CA SER A 77 27.79 -5.41 -4.13
C SER A 77 27.43 -6.82 -4.62
N ALA A 78 27.96 -7.86 -3.97
CA ALA A 78 27.39 -9.20 -4.08
C ALA A 78 25.88 -9.08 -3.85
N ASP A 79 25.09 -9.73 -4.71
CA ASP A 79 23.63 -9.75 -4.53
C ASP A 79 23.33 -10.15 -3.07
N PRO A 80 22.47 -9.41 -2.34
CA PRO A 80 22.26 -9.61 -0.90
C PRO A 80 21.75 -11.01 -0.57
N PHE A 81 21.18 -11.70 -1.56
CA PHE A 81 20.74 -13.08 -1.47
C PHE A 81 21.23 -13.89 -2.67
N PRO A 82 21.30 -15.23 -2.53
CA PRO A 82 21.49 -16.14 -3.65
C PRO A 82 20.46 -15.88 -4.77
N ARG A 83 20.89 -16.08 -6.01
CA ARG A 83 20.08 -15.77 -7.20
C ARG A 83 18.70 -16.43 -7.16
N GLU A 84 18.63 -17.68 -6.75
CA GLU A 84 17.38 -18.45 -6.63
C GLU A 84 16.42 -17.89 -5.59
N VAL A 85 16.94 -17.33 -4.49
CA VAL A 85 16.13 -16.67 -3.46
C VAL A 85 15.57 -15.38 -4.02
N THR A 86 16.41 -14.56 -4.66
CA THR A 86 15.98 -13.31 -5.29
C THR A 86 14.94 -13.55 -6.39
N GLN A 87 15.15 -14.56 -7.25
CA GLN A 87 14.20 -14.92 -8.30
C GLN A 87 12.86 -15.38 -7.73
N PHE A 88 12.89 -16.20 -6.67
CA PHE A 88 11.67 -16.61 -5.98
C PHE A 88 10.92 -15.42 -5.39
N MET A 89 11.62 -14.52 -4.67
CA MET A 89 11.00 -13.33 -4.08
C MET A 89 10.32 -12.47 -5.15
N VAL A 90 11.01 -12.19 -6.27
CA VAL A 90 10.43 -11.41 -7.38
C VAL A 90 9.17 -12.06 -7.95
N ALA A 91 9.20 -13.36 -8.22
CA ALA A 91 8.05 -14.08 -8.77
C ALA A 91 6.88 -14.13 -7.76
N ARG A 92 7.18 -14.43 -6.49
CA ARG A 92 6.20 -14.57 -5.42
C ARG A 92 5.54 -13.24 -5.08
N ASP A 93 6.31 -12.16 -4.98
CA ASP A 93 5.80 -10.80 -4.76
C ASP A 93 4.88 -10.36 -5.91
N SER A 94 5.25 -10.70 -7.15
CA SER A 94 4.41 -10.40 -8.32
C SER A 94 3.11 -11.21 -8.29
N CYS A 95 3.18 -12.49 -7.94
CA CYS A 95 1.99 -13.32 -7.69
C CYS A 95 1.09 -12.71 -6.60
N ASP A 96 1.66 -12.30 -5.46
CA ASP A 96 0.88 -11.74 -4.35
C ASP A 96 0.27 -10.38 -4.69
N HIS A 97 0.95 -9.59 -5.53
CA HIS A 97 0.38 -8.38 -6.12
C HIS A 97 -0.91 -8.70 -6.87
N PHE A 98 -0.87 -9.60 -7.86
CA PHE A 98 -2.05 -9.95 -8.67
C PHE A 98 -3.17 -10.62 -7.86
N ARG A 99 -2.83 -11.49 -6.91
CA ARG A 99 -3.81 -12.14 -6.03
C ARG A 99 -4.60 -11.14 -5.17
N GLY A 100 -4.02 -9.97 -4.90
CA GLY A 100 -4.65 -8.89 -4.12
C GLY A 100 -5.44 -7.89 -4.96
N GLU A 101 -5.43 -8.01 -6.28
CA GLU A 101 -6.12 -7.06 -7.16
C GLU A 101 -7.62 -7.36 -7.31
N GLU A 102 -8.39 -6.31 -7.61
CA GLU A 102 -9.83 -6.40 -7.81
C GLU A 102 -10.17 -6.52 -9.32
N PRO A 103 -11.01 -7.51 -9.71
CA PRO A 103 -11.40 -7.71 -11.10
C PRO A 103 -12.67 -6.93 -11.48
N TYR A 104 -12.56 -5.60 -11.59
CA TYR A 104 -13.68 -4.68 -11.85
C TYR A 104 -14.42 -4.93 -13.17
N ASP A 105 -13.75 -5.57 -14.14
CA ASP A 105 -14.37 -6.01 -15.38
C ASP A 105 -13.82 -7.38 -15.84
N ALA A 106 -14.39 -7.90 -16.92
CA ALA A 106 -14.06 -9.23 -17.43
C ALA A 106 -12.64 -9.31 -18.04
N GLU A 107 -12.16 -8.23 -18.65
CA GLU A 107 -10.82 -8.18 -19.23
C GLU A 107 -9.77 -8.19 -18.11
N ARG A 108 -9.97 -7.34 -17.09
CA ARG A 108 -9.11 -7.30 -15.91
C ARG A 108 -9.12 -8.62 -15.16
N ARG A 109 -10.28 -9.27 -15.02
CA ARG A 109 -10.39 -10.60 -14.43
C ARG A 109 -9.50 -11.61 -15.14
N ALA A 110 -9.64 -11.73 -16.46
CA ALA A 110 -8.87 -12.67 -17.25
C ALA A 110 -7.36 -12.41 -17.14
N TYR A 111 -6.95 -11.13 -17.16
CA TYR A 111 -5.55 -10.75 -16.99
C TYR A 111 -5.00 -11.13 -15.60
N ILE A 112 -5.74 -10.85 -14.53
CA ILE A 112 -5.33 -11.25 -13.17
C ILE A 112 -5.22 -12.77 -13.08
N GLU A 113 -6.22 -13.51 -13.56
CA GLU A 113 -6.24 -14.98 -13.52
C GLU A 113 -5.06 -15.60 -14.28
N GLU A 114 -4.71 -15.07 -15.45
CA GLU A 114 -3.55 -15.51 -16.24
C GLU A 114 -2.24 -15.29 -15.48
N ASN A 115 -2.02 -14.07 -14.95
CA ASN A 115 -0.79 -13.75 -14.21
C ASN A 115 -0.68 -14.54 -12.91
N VAL A 116 -1.79 -14.75 -12.19
CA VAL A 116 -1.82 -15.62 -11.01
C VAL A 116 -1.47 -17.05 -11.39
N ALA A 117 -2.05 -17.59 -12.47
CA ALA A 117 -1.75 -18.95 -12.92
C ALA A 117 -0.27 -19.12 -13.32
N GLU A 118 0.34 -18.11 -13.95
CA GLU A 118 1.75 -18.15 -14.35
C GLU A 118 2.71 -17.98 -13.16
N LEU A 119 2.50 -16.94 -12.34
CA LEU A 119 3.47 -16.51 -11.34
C LEU A 119 3.37 -17.29 -10.03
N CYS A 120 2.17 -17.77 -9.67
CA CYS A 120 1.96 -18.47 -8.42
C CYS A 120 2.24 -19.97 -8.50
N HIS A 121 2.29 -20.54 -9.70
CA HIS A 121 2.45 -21.98 -9.90
C HIS A 121 3.82 -22.49 -9.42
N GLY A 122 3.82 -23.56 -8.61
CA GLY A 122 5.03 -24.16 -8.06
C GLY A 122 5.76 -23.32 -7.00
N SER A 123 5.20 -22.16 -6.61
CA SER A 123 5.75 -21.28 -5.61
C SER A 123 5.74 -21.90 -4.19
N ASP A 124 4.72 -22.68 -3.83
CA ASP A 124 4.64 -23.38 -2.53
C ASP A 124 5.77 -24.41 -2.40
N ALA A 125 5.98 -25.20 -3.46
CA ALA A 125 7.06 -26.20 -3.51
C ALA A 125 8.45 -25.53 -3.49
N THR A 126 8.60 -24.42 -4.21
CA THR A 126 9.85 -23.64 -4.27
C THR A 126 10.18 -23.03 -2.92
N LEU A 127 9.21 -22.44 -2.22
CA LEU A 127 9.38 -21.89 -0.87
C LEU A 127 9.83 -22.97 0.11
N ALA A 128 9.15 -24.12 0.11
CA ALA A 128 9.52 -25.25 0.96
C ALA A 128 10.94 -25.74 0.67
N MET A 129 11.33 -25.81 -0.60
CA MET A 129 12.69 -26.17 -1.00
C MET A 129 13.71 -25.14 -0.50
N LEU A 130 13.48 -23.84 -0.73
CA LEU A 130 14.41 -22.78 -0.35
C LEU A 130 14.60 -22.71 1.17
N ARG A 131 13.52 -22.79 1.95
CA ARG A 131 13.61 -22.81 3.41
C ARG A 131 14.41 -24.00 3.93
N ARG A 132 14.30 -25.18 3.30
CA ARG A 132 15.14 -26.33 3.68
C ARG A 132 16.61 -26.12 3.29
N ARG A 133 16.86 -25.61 2.09
CA ARG A 133 18.22 -25.39 1.56
C ARG A 133 18.99 -24.36 2.38
N TYR A 134 18.32 -23.30 2.80
CA TYR A 134 18.93 -22.16 3.50
C TYR A 134 18.59 -22.09 4.99
N ALA A 135 18.20 -23.22 5.61
CA ALA A 135 17.79 -23.27 7.01
C ALA A 135 18.86 -22.78 8.00
N THR A 136 20.14 -22.83 7.63
CA THR A 136 21.27 -22.35 8.44
C THR A 136 21.69 -20.92 8.12
N ASP A 137 21.06 -20.27 7.14
CA ASP A 137 21.29 -18.87 6.78
C ASP A 137 20.20 -18.00 7.42
N PRO A 138 20.52 -17.24 8.47
CA PRO A 138 19.52 -16.43 9.17
C PRO A 138 18.98 -15.28 8.31
N ALA A 139 19.77 -14.76 7.36
CA ALA A 139 19.34 -13.67 6.49
C ALA A 139 18.30 -14.17 5.48
N VAL A 140 18.57 -15.30 4.82
CA VAL A 140 17.59 -15.92 3.89
C VAL A 140 16.36 -16.41 4.64
N THR A 141 16.53 -17.02 5.82
CA THR A 141 15.41 -17.49 6.63
C THR A 141 14.49 -16.34 7.03
N ALA A 142 15.04 -15.21 7.46
CA ALA A 142 14.26 -14.02 7.78
C ALA A 142 13.53 -13.47 6.54
N ALA A 143 14.21 -13.39 5.38
CA ALA A 143 13.61 -12.91 4.15
C ALA A 143 12.45 -13.79 3.66
N LEU A 144 12.55 -15.11 3.83
CA LEU A 144 11.53 -16.05 3.39
C LEU A 144 10.41 -16.28 4.41
N HIS A 145 10.49 -15.71 5.62
CA HIS A 145 9.56 -16.00 6.71
C HIS A 145 8.14 -15.48 6.44
N SER A 146 7.99 -14.33 5.78
CA SER A 146 6.68 -13.69 5.56
C SER A 146 5.80 -14.36 4.52
N TYR A 147 6.38 -15.14 3.61
CA TYR A 147 5.61 -15.80 2.54
C TYR A 147 4.75 -16.93 3.09
N GLU A 148 3.49 -17.02 2.64
CA GLU A 148 2.62 -18.11 3.05
C GLU A 148 3.04 -19.45 2.43
N ASP A 149 2.91 -20.51 3.21
CA ASP A 149 3.31 -21.88 2.83
C ASP A 149 2.44 -22.49 1.74
N ARG A 150 1.16 -22.07 1.69
CA ARG A 150 0.14 -22.67 0.83
C ARG A 150 -0.77 -21.63 0.21
N ILE A 151 -0.50 -21.32 -1.05
CA ILE A 151 -1.30 -20.40 -1.87
C ILE A 151 -1.82 -21.04 -3.14
N GLU A 152 -1.26 -22.17 -3.54
CA GLU A 152 -1.75 -22.96 -4.67
C GLU A 152 -2.93 -23.85 -4.22
N GLY A 153 -3.94 -23.98 -5.06
CA GLY A 153 -5.06 -24.91 -4.84
C GLY A 153 -6.18 -24.41 -3.92
N ARG A 154 -6.24 -23.12 -3.57
CA ARG A 154 -7.47 -22.51 -3.01
C ARG A 154 -8.36 -21.97 -4.12
N ALA A 155 -8.68 -22.83 -5.08
CA ALA A 155 -9.87 -22.62 -5.91
C ALA A 155 -10.90 -23.61 -5.35
N GLU A 156 -12.05 -23.10 -4.92
CA GLU A 156 -13.25 -23.84 -4.50
C GLU A 156 -13.31 -24.33 -3.04
N GLU A 157 -13.88 -23.51 -2.16
CA GLU A 157 -14.92 -23.96 -1.22
C GLU A 157 -16.13 -23.01 -1.30
#